data_AF-A0A841GXR1-F1
#
_entry.id   AF-A0A841GXR1-F1
#
_cell.length_a   1.000
_cell.length_b   1.000
_cell.length_c   1.000
_cell.angle_alpha   90.00
_cell.angle_beta   90.00
_cell.angle_gamma   90.00
#
_symmetry.space_group_name_H-M   'P 1'
#
loop_
_entity.id
_entity.type
_entity.pdbx_description
1 polymer ?
#
loop_
_entity_poly.entity_id
_entity_poly.type
_entity_poly.pdbx_seq_one_letter_code
_entity_poly.pdbx_strand_id
1 'polypeptide(L)'
;MSLTETQFYTEREARDLNRAVEQLRGGRETVLRDWIERVRANQAMATGQAMAEPLLLDHVPQLFDAILDRLEINRSREDAEQFATVHGFMRRLSGYNIAETVLELLMFRRAIWAHLTAVGAQVEGAYAAMEQIDGMVDRAILSSLTAYLDPQAAMLEREGGEPGTDPDGASQGTSPPAIPA
;
A
#
# COMPACT_ATOMS: atom_id res chain seq x y z
N MET A 1 -25.15 -27.74 -18.55
CA MET A 1 -24.07 -26.79 -18.91
C MET A 1 -23.07 -27.56 -19.75
N SER A 2 -22.92 -27.21 -21.02
CA SER A 2 -22.01 -27.92 -21.94
C SER A 2 -20.56 -27.46 -21.74
N LEU A 3 -19.57 -28.35 -21.94
CA LEU A 3 -18.13 -28.00 -21.90
C LEU A 3 -17.80 -26.81 -22.82
N THR A 4 -18.52 -26.67 -23.93
CA THR A 4 -18.38 -25.56 -24.87
C THR A 4 -18.84 -24.23 -24.25
N GLU A 5 -19.95 -24.20 -23.51
CA GLU A 5 -20.44 -22.98 -22.85
C GLU A 5 -19.47 -22.49 -21.78
N THR A 6 -18.91 -23.41 -20.98
CA THR A 6 -17.91 -23.08 -19.95
C THR A 6 -16.63 -22.51 -20.57
N GLN A 7 -16.16 -23.09 -21.68
CA GLN A 7 -14.94 -22.61 -22.36
C GLN A 7 -15.13 -21.22 -23.00
N PHE A 8 -16.28 -20.96 -23.64
CA PHE A 8 -16.61 -19.62 -24.17
C PHE A 8 -16.76 -18.56 -23.08
N TYR A 9 -17.28 -18.94 -21.90
CA TYR A 9 -17.39 -18.04 -20.75
C TYR A 9 -15.99 -17.63 -20.25
N THR A 10 -15.08 -18.60 -20.08
CA THR A 10 -13.70 -18.32 -19.63
C THR A 10 -12.89 -17.45 -20.60
N GLU A 11 -13.07 -17.62 -21.92
CA GLU A 11 -12.37 -16.79 -22.92
C GLU A 11 -12.91 -15.36 -22.97
N ARG A 12 -14.22 -15.17 -22.74
CA ARG A 12 -14.83 -13.85 -22.65
C ARG A 12 -14.33 -13.13 -21.40
N GLU A 13 -14.39 -13.78 -20.24
CA GLU A 13 -13.89 -13.23 -18.98
C GLU A 13 -12.42 -12.82 -19.06
N ALA A 14 -11.57 -13.66 -19.67
CA ALA A 14 -10.15 -13.34 -19.87
C ALA A 14 -9.96 -12.10 -20.78
N ARG A 15 -10.74 -11.96 -21.85
CA ARG A 15 -10.69 -10.77 -22.72
C ARG A 15 -11.14 -9.51 -21.99
N ASP A 16 -12.19 -9.60 -21.20
CA ASP A 16 -12.73 -8.46 -20.47
C ASP A 16 -11.80 -8.04 -19.33
N LEU A 17 -11.17 -9.00 -18.64
CA LEU A 17 -10.12 -8.74 -17.66
C LEU A 17 -8.93 -8.02 -18.28
N ASN A 18 -8.42 -8.51 -19.42
CA ASN A 18 -7.31 -7.86 -20.12
C ASN A 18 -7.67 -6.44 -20.55
N ARG A 19 -8.89 -6.20 -21.02
CA ARG A 19 -9.37 -4.85 -21.34
C ARG A 19 -9.40 -3.96 -20.10
N ALA A 20 -9.90 -4.45 -18.97
CA ALA A 20 -9.92 -3.69 -17.72
C ALA A 20 -8.51 -3.32 -17.25
N VAL A 21 -7.57 -4.26 -17.33
CA VAL A 21 -6.15 -4.01 -17.02
C VAL A 21 -5.55 -2.95 -17.94
N GLU A 22 -5.79 -3.03 -19.25
CA GLU A 22 -5.29 -2.04 -20.21
C GLU A 22 -5.85 -0.64 -19.93
N GLN A 23 -7.15 -0.55 -19.63
CA GLN A 23 -7.79 0.70 -19.25
C GLN A 23 -7.24 1.28 -17.94
N LEU A 24 -6.91 0.42 -16.97
CA LEU A 24 -6.29 0.85 -15.72
C LEU A 24 -4.83 1.30 -15.93
N ARG A 25 -4.04 0.57 -16.72
CA ARG A 25 -2.67 0.99 -17.06
C ARG A 25 -2.66 2.34 -17.75
N GLY A 26 -3.53 2.55 -18.74
CA GLY A 26 -3.64 3.84 -19.44
C GLY A 26 -4.20 4.97 -18.57
N GLY A 27 -4.86 4.63 -17.46
CA GLY A 27 -5.47 5.58 -16.51
C GLY A 27 -4.71 5.74 -15.20
N ARG A 28 -3.51 5.18 -15.07
CA ARG A 28 -2.76 5.10 -13.81
C ARG A 28 -2.64 6.45 -13.11
N GLU A 29 -2.19 7.48 -13.82
CA GLU A 29 -2.03 8.83 -13.27
C GLU A 29 -3.36 9.47 -12.85
N THR A 30 -4.45 9.14 -13.55
CA THR A 30 -5.80 9.59 -13.20
C THR A 30 -6.28 8.92 -11.91
N VAL A 31 -6.09 7.61 -11.78
CA VAL A 31 -6.44 6.84 -10.58
C VAL A 31 -5.65 7.34 -9.37
N LEU A 32 -4.33 7.51 -9.50
CA LEU A 32 -3.48 7.96 -8.39
C LEU A 32 -3.82 9.40 -7.95
N ARG A 33 -4.18 10.28 -8.89
CA ARG A 33 -4.62 11.64 -8.57
C ARG A 33 -5.97 11.65 -7.84
N ASP A 34 -6.96 10.93 -8.36
CA ASP A 34 -8.27 10.78 -7.70
C ASP A 34 -8.11 10.17 -6.30
N TRP A 35 -7.21 9.20 -6.15
CA TRP A 35 -6.87 8.63 -4.86
C TRP A 35 -6.30 9.68 -3.87
N ILE A 36 -5.31 10.48 -4.29
CA ILE A 36 -4.76 11.56 -3.45
C ILE A 36 -5.88 12.54 -3.06
N GLU A 37 -6.70 12.97 -4.00
CA GLU A 37 -7.81 13.89 -3.75
C GLU A 37 -8.78 13.33 -2.71
N ARG A 38 -9.11 12.03 -2.79
CA ARG A 38 -9.95 11.35 -1.80
C ARG A 38 -9.31 11.30 -0.41
N VAL A 39 -8.01 11.01 -0.32
CA VAL A 39 -7.27 11.02 0.96
C VAL A 39 -7.29 12.43 1.57
N ARG A 40 -7.03 13.46 0.77
CA ARG A 40 -7.03 14.87 1.22
C ARG A 40 -8.42 15.38 1.59
N ALA A 41 -9.47 14.89 0.96
CA ALA A 41 -10.83 15.32 1.25
C ALA A 41 -11.47 14.57 2.44
N ASN A 42 -10.88 13.45 2.89
CA ASN A 42 -11.48 12.61 3.91
C ASN A 42 -11.17 13.11 5.32
N GLN A 43 -12.18 13.64 6.01
CA GLN A 43 -12.08 14.19 7.37
C GLN A 43 -11.60 13.19 8.42
N ALA A 44 -11.75 11.88 8.19
CA ALA A 44 -11.26 10.83 9.08
C ALA A 44 -9.75 10.56 8.92
N MET A 45 -9.06 11.27 8.01
CA MET A 45 -7.65 11.06 7.66
C MET A 45 -6.81 12.30 7.99
N ALA A 46 -6.68 12.63 9.27
CA ALA A 46 -5.98 13.84 9.69
C ALA A 46 -4.50 13.83 9.29
N THR A 47 -3.83 12.68 9.41
CA THR A 47 -2.41 12.55 9.03
C THR A 47 -2.28 12.57 7.51
N GLY A 48 -3.15 11.85 6.80
CA GLY A 48 -3.12 11.84 5.33
C GLY A 48 -3.47 13.15 4.66
N GLN A 49 -4.28 13.99 5.30
CA GLN A 49 -4.52 15.36 4.86
C GLN A 49 -3.28 16.24 4.93
N ALA A 50 -2.37 16.01 5.88
CA ALA A 50 -1.20 16.84 6.12
C ALA A 50 0.11 16.26 5.55
N MET A 51 0.16 14.95 5.27
CA MET A 51 1.34 14.25 4.77
C MET A 51 1.83 14.86 3.45
N ALA A 52 3.14 14.96 3.21
CA ALA A 52 3.63 15.45 1.92
C ALA A 52 3.27 14.47 0.79
N GLU A 53 2.92 14.97 -0.40
CA GLU A 53 2.52 14.11 -1.53
C GLU A 53 3.53 13.01 -1.89
N PRO A 54 4.87 13.25 -1.89
CA PRO A 54 5.84 12.19 -2.13
C PRO A 54 5.77 11.03 -1.11
N LEU A 55 5.34 11.31 0.13
CA LEU A 55 5.16 10.29 1.16
C LEU A 55 3.83 9.54 1.01
N LEU A 56 2.81 10.16 0.40
CA LEU A 56 1.60 9.43 0.02
C LEU A 56 1.90 8.50 -1.16
N LEU A 57 2.67 8.96 -2.15
CA LEU A 57 3.00 8.21 -3.37
C LEU A 57 4.14 7.20 -3.21
N ASP A 58 4.61 6.92 -2.00
CA ASP A 58 5.78 6.07 -1.74
C ASP A 58 5.58 4.60 -2.13
N HIS A 59 4.38 4.05 -1.89
CA HIS A 59 4.10 2.61 -2.00
C HIS A 59 2.83 2.26 -2.78
N VAL A 60 1.82 3.14 -2.78
CA VAL A 60 0.54 2.89 -3.45
C VAL A 60 0.69 2.73 -4.98
N PRO A 61 1.55 3.50 -5.68
CA PRO A 61 1.76 3.31 -7.12
C PRO A 61 2.32 1.91 -7.46
N GLN A 62 3.25 1.37 -6.67
CA GLN A 62 3.80 0.03 -6.86
C GLN A 62 2.77 -1.05 -6.54
N LEU A 63 1.94 -0.85 -5.52
CA LEU A 63 0.81 -1.73 -5.23
C LEU A 63 -0.19 -1.76 -6.40
N PHE A 64 -0.48 -0.61 -7.01
CA PHE A 64 -1.32 -0.55 -8.22
C PHE A 64 -0.72 -1.38 -9.35
N ASP A 65 0.55 -1.17 -9.66
CA ASP A 65 1.24 -1.89 -10.74
C ASP A 65 1.26 -3.41 -10.45
N ALA A 66 1.53 -3.83 -9.21
CA ALA A 66 1.52 -5.23 -8.81
C ALA A 66 0.14 -5.90 -8.88
N ILE A 67 -0.94 -5.16 -8.56
CA ILE A 67 -2.32 -5.65 -8.74
C ILE A 67 -2.58 -5.92 -10.22
N LEU A 68 -2.24 -4.97 -11.11
CA LEU A 68 -2.46 -5.15 -12.55
C LEU A 68 -1.62 -6.29 -13.13
N ASP A 69 -0.37 -6.41 -12.71
CA ASP A 69 0.51 -7.50 -13.13
C ASP A 69 -0.03 -8.88 -12.72
N ARG A 70 -0.66 -8.98 -11.54
CA ARG A 70 -1.24 -10.24 -11.06
C ARG A 70 -2.56 -10.61 -11.73
N LEU A 71 -3.27 -9.64 -12.32
CA LEU A 71 -4.46 -9.87 -13.15
C LEU A 71 -4.11 -10.32 -14.57
N GLU A 72 -2.90 -10.05 -15.06
CA GLU A 72 -2.45 -10.52 -16.36
C GLU A 72 -2.08 -12.01 -16.32
N ILE A 73 -2.82 -12.81 -17.09
CA ILE A 73 -2.48 -14.20 -17.38
C ILE A 73 -1.15 -14.15 -18.15
N ASN A 74 -0.05 -14.61 -17.53
CA ASN A 74 1.34 -14.73 -18.04
C ASN A 74 2.40 -13.75 -17.48
N ARG A 75 2.11 -12.88 -16.51
CA ARG A 75 3.18 -12.15 -15.80
C ARG A 75 3.65 -12.84 -14.53
N SER A 76 4.91 -12.57 -14.19
CA SER A 76 5.48 -12.84 -12.88
C SER A 76 4.56 -12.23 -11.82
N ARG A 77 4.10 -13.03 -10.87
CA ARG A 77 3.34 -12.53 -9.71
C ARG A 77 4.33 -11.76 -8.84
N GLU A 78 4.52 -10.47 -9.09
CA GLU A 78 4.95 -9.62 -8.01
C GLU A 78 3.90 -9.70 -6.90
N ASP A 79 4.33 -9.95 -5.68
CA ASP A 79 3.42 -10.10 -4.57
C ASP A 79 2.95 -8.72 -4.15
N ALA A 80 1.79 -8.28 -4.67
CA ALA A 80 1.06 -7.11 -4.19
C ALA A 80 0.98 -7.09 -2.64
N GLU A 81 0.93 -8.27 -2.01
CA GLU A 81 1.00 -8.47 -0.56
C GLU A 81 2.34 -8.01 0.05
N GLN A 82 3.46 -8.17 -0.65
CA GLN A 82 4.77 -7.66 -0.21
C GLN A 82 4.80 -6.14 -0.24
N PHE A 83 4.33 -5.49 -1.31
CA PHE A 83 4.23 -4.03 -1.35
C PHE A 83 3.28 -3.50 -0.28
N ALA A 84 2.16 -4.20 -0.06
CA ALA A 84 1.22 -3.86 1.00
C ALA A 84 1.84 -4.06 2.41
N THR A 85 2.67 -5.08 2.60
CA THR A 85 3.43 -5.31 3.84
C THR A 85 4.37 -4.14 4.11
N VAL A 86 5.16 -3.73 3.11
CA VAL A 86 6.06 -2.58 3.22
C VAL A 86 5.27 -1.30 3.53
N HIS A 87 4.14 -1.08 2.84
CA HIS A 87 3.26 0.06 3.09
C HIS A 87 2.78 0.12 4.55
N GLY A 88 2.27 -0.99 5.09
CA GLY A 88 1.79 -1.07 6.48
C GLY A 88 2.88 -0.79 7.51
N PHE A 89 4.07 -1.38 7.29
CA PHE A 89 5.24 -1.16 8.12
C PHE A 89 5.71 0.30 8.09
N MET A 90 5.81 0.91 6.91
CA MET A 90 6.28 2.29 6.76
C MET A 90 5.29 3.31 7.33
N ARG A 91 3.98 3.07 7.19
CA ARG A 91 2.94 3.91 7.81
C ARG A 91 3.05 3.88 9.33
N ARG A 92 3.29 2.71 9.91
CA ARG A 92 3.57 2.59 11.33
C ARG A 92 4.78 3.42 11.76
N LEU A 93 5.94 3.26 11.10
CA LEU A 93 7.16 4.02 11.43
C LEU A 93 6.97 5.54 11.28
N SER A 94 6.06 5.97 10.41
CA SER A 94 5.73 7.38 10.17
C SER A 94 4.73 7.95 11.19
N GLY A 95 4.30 7.16 12.19
CA GLY A 95 3.29 7.56 13.18
C GLY A 95 1.88 7.65 12.62
N TYR A 96 1.62 7.05 11.46
CA TYR A 96 0.31 7.07 10.81
C TYR A 96 -0.68 6.20 11.59
N ASN A 97 -1.91 6.67 11.73
CA ASN A 97 -2.94 5.89 12.41
C ASN A 97 -3.32 4.65 11.57
N ILE A 98 -3.38 3.47 12.21
CA ILE A 98 -3.79 2.22 11.57
C ILE A 98 -5.13 2.32 10.83
N ALA A 99 -6.11 3.04 11.38
CA ALA A 99 -7.40 3.26 10.75
C ALA A 99 -7.25 4.12 9.48
N GLU A 100 -6.35 5.11 9.49
CA GLU A 100 -6.03 5.89 8.30
C GLU A 100 -5.35 5.04 7.23
N THR A 101 -4.43 4.13 7.60
CA THR A 101 -3.81 3.17 6.67
C THR A 101 -4.86 2.30 5.97
N VAL A 102 -5.87 1.81 6.69
CA VAL A 102 -6.99 1.07 6.08
C VAL A 102 -7.81 1.97 5.16
N LEU A 103 -8.12 3.19 5.60
CA LEU A 103 -8.88 4.14 4.79
C LEU A 103 -8.15 4.53 3.50
N GLU A 104 -6.81 4.64 3.50
CA GLU A 104 -6.01 4.88 2.29
C GLU A 104 -6.27 3.82 1.22
N LEU A 105 -6.21 2.55 1.61
CA LEU A 105 -6.42 1.41 0.70
C LEU A 105 -7.89 1.27 0.27
N LEU A 106 -8.84 1.64 1.12
CA LEU A 106 -10.25 1.71 0.74
C LEU A 106 -10.54 2.85 -0.24
N MET A 107 -9.90 4.03 -0.07
CA MET A 107 -10.01 5.12 -1.04
C MET A 107 -9.36 4.75 -2.36
N PHE A 108 -8.27 3.99 -2.33
CA PHE A 108 -7.59 3.49 -3.51
C PHE A 108 -8.49 2.56 -4.32
N ARG A 109 -9.18 1.61 -3.67
CA ARG A 109 -10.23 0.79 -4.32
C ARG A 109 -11.27 1.67 -5.00
N ARG A 110 -11.79 2.68 -4.30
CA ARG A 110 -12.82 3.58 -4.85
C ARG A 110 -12.32 4.34 -6.09
N ALA A 111 -11.06 4.74 -6.11
CA ALA A 111 -10.45 5.41 -7.26
C ALA A 111 -10.35 4.48 -8.48
N ILE A 112 -9.94 3.23 -8.28
CA ILE A 112 -9.93 2.20 -9.34
C ILE A 112 -11.34 2.01 -9.92
N TRP A 113 -12.34 1.85 -9.06
CA TRP A 113 -13.74 1.68 -9.46
C TRP A 113 -14.28 2.88 -10.23
N ALA A 114 -14.00 4.09 -9.75
CA ALA A 114 -14.43 5.32 -10.38
C ALA A 114 -13.84 5.44 -11.80
N HIS A 115 -12.55 5.11 -11.98
CA HIS A 115 -11.90 5.13 -13.28
C HIS A 115 -12.50 4.10 -14.24
N LEU A 116 -12.64 2.84 -13.83
CA LEU A 116 -13.25 1.78 -14.67
C LEU A 116 -14.68 2.14 -15.10
N THR A 117 -15.45 2.76 -14.20
CA THR A 117 -16.80 3.24 -14.50
C THR A 117 -16.78 4.38 -15.52
N ALA A 118 -15.86 5.34 -15.37
CA ALA A 118 -15.77 6.52 -16.22
C ALA A 118 -15.35 6.20 -17.67
N VAL A 119 -14.44 5.25 -17.86
CA VAL A 119 -13.99 4.83 -19.20
C VAL A 119 -14.99 3.92 -19.92
N GLY A 120 -16.16 3.69 -19.33
CA GLY A 120 -17.23 2.93 -19.95
C GLY A 120 -16.85 1.48 -20.19
N ALA A 121 -16.08 0.86 -19.28
CA ALA A 121 -15.91 -0.58 -19.28
C ALA A 121 -17.32 -1.20 -19.28
N GLN A 122 -17.75 -1.75 -20.42
CA GLN A 122 -19.11 -2.26 -20.62
C GLN A 122 -19.32 -3.49 -19.73
N VAL A 123 -19.71 -3.17 -18.49
CA VAL A 123 -20.38 -3.83 -17.37
C VAL A 123 -20.44 -5.36 -17.28
N GLU A 124 -20.44 -6.17 -18.34
CA GLU A 124 -20.56 -7.63 -18.17
C GLU A 124 -19.28 -8.30 -17.67
N GLY A 125 -18.10 -8.02 -18.26
CA GLY A 125 -16.84 -8.58 -17.77
C GLY A 125 -16.05 -7.67 -16.81
N ALA A 126 -16.52 -6.44 -16.61
CA ALA A 126 -15.99 -5.54 -15.59
C ALA A 126 -16.20 -6.12 -14.19
N TYR A 127 -17.31 -6.82 -13.93
CA TYR A 127 -17.58 -7.42 -12.62
C TYR A 127 -16.54 -8.46 -12.22
N ALA A 128 -16.14 -9.36 -13.12
CA ALA A 128 -15.12 -10.36 -12.81
C ALA A 128 -13.75 -9.71 -12.52
N ALA A 129 -13.38 -8.68 -13.29
CA ALA A 129 -12.18 -7.91 -13.02
C ALA A 129 -12.27 -7.16 -11.68
N MET A 130 -13.42 -6.54 -11.39
CA MET A 130 -13.67 -5.81 -10.15
C MET A 130 -13.65 -6.74 -8.93
N GLU A 131 -14.23 -7.93 -9.02
CA GLU A 131 -14.18 -8.94 -7.95
C GLU A 131 -12.73 -9.38 -7.68
N GLN A 132 -11.94 -9.63 -8.73
CA GLN A 132 -10.53 -9.99 -8.56
C GLN A 132 -9.70 -8.84 -7.97
N ILE A 133 -9.93 -7.60 -8.43
CA ILE A 133 -9.30 -6.39 -7.89
C ILE A 133 -9.66 -6.23 -6.42
N ASP A 134 -10.94 -6.35 -6.05
CA ASP A 134 -11.41 -6.22 -4.68
C ASP A 134 -10.75 -7.25 -3.77
N GLY A 135 -10.71 -8.51 -4.20
CA GLY A 135 -10.02 -9.57 -3.46
C GLY A 135 -8.51 -9.33 -3.33
N MET A 136 -7.87 -8.67 -4.30
CA MET A 136 -6.47 -8.25 -4.18
C MET A 136 -6.29 -7.10 -3.20
N VAL A 137 -7.16 -6.09 -3.23
CA VAL A 137 -7.10 -4.98 -2.28
C VAL A 137 -7.44 -5.45 -0.85
N ASP A 138 -8.37 -6.38 -0.68
CA ASP A 138 -8.66 -7.00 0.63
C ASP A 138 -7.43 -7.72 1.19
N ARG A 139 -6.71 -8.48 0.37
CA ARG A 139 -5.44 -9.10 0.77
C ARG A 139 -4.38 -8.05 1.09
N ALA A 140 -4.27 -6.99 0.29
CA ALA A 140 -3.36 -5.89 0.58
C ALA A 140 -3.66 -5.23 1.93
N ILE A 141 -4.93 -4.94 2.23
CA ILE A 141 -5.36 -4.42 3.54
C ILE A 141 -4.92 -5.37 4.67
N LEU A 142 -5.18 -6.67 4.52
CA LEU A 142 -4.80 -7.66 5.54
C LEU A 142 -3.28 -7.73 5.74
N SER A 143 -2.50 -7.76 4.66
CA SER A 143 -1.03 -7.75 4.71
C SER A 143 -0.49 -6.47 5.35
N SER A 144 -1.01 -5.30 4.97
CA SER A 144 -0.64 -4.03 5.59
C SER A 144 -0.98 -3.98 7.07
N LEU A 145 -2.17 -4.45 7.46
CA LEU A 145 -2.57 -4.52 8.87
C LEU A 145 -1.71 -5.47 9.68
N THR A 146 -1.37 -6.63 9.13
CA THR A 146 -0.51 -7.62 9.78
C THR A 146 0.88 -7.03 10.02
N ALA A 147 1.46 -6.40 9.00
CA ALA A 147 2.77 -5.75 9.09
C ALA A 147 2.76 -4.57 10.05
N TYR A 148 1.71 -3.76 10.03
CA TYR A 148 1.52 -2.66 10.95
C TYR A 148 1.47 -3.17 12.40
N LEU A 149 0.71 -4.23 12.67
CA LEU A 149 0.53 -4.75 14.03
C LEU A 149 1.68 -5.64 14.52
N ASP A 150 2.68 -5.93 13.69
CA ASP A 150 3.77 -6.83 14.03
C ASP A 150 4.54 -6.33 15.29
N PRO A 151 4.59 -7.13 16.37
CA PRO A 151 5.34 -6.78 17.56
C PRO A 151 6.83 -6.54 17.31
N GLN A 152 7.43 -7.18 16.30
CA GLN A 152 8.85 -6.97 15.97
C GLN A 152 9.09 -5.59 15.36
N ALA A 153 8.12 -5.06 14.60
CA ALA A 153 8.15 -3.66 14.17
C ALA A 153 8.11 -2.70 15.38
N ALA A 154 7.43 -3.09 16.47
CA ALA A 154 7.42 -2.32 17.73
C ALA A 154 8.75 -2.27 18.44
N MET A 155 9.53 -3.35 18.34
CA MET A 155 10.85 -3.43 18.96
C MET A 155 11.85 -2.54 18.21
N LEU A 156 11.80 -2.54 16.88
CA LEU A 156 12.63 -1.65 16.04
C LEU A 156 12.32 -0.17 16.28
N GLU A 157 11.06 0.20 16.53
CA GLU A 157 10.69 1.57 16.96
C GLU A 157 11.32 1.97 18.31
N ARG A 158 11.36 1.04 19.27
CA ARG A 158 11.93 1.29 20.60
C ARG A 158 13.45 1.43 20.56
N GLU A 159 14.13 0.59 19.77
CA GLU A 159 15.59 0.61 19.62
C GLU A 159 16.07 1.82 18.79
N GLY A 160 15.28 2.29 17.82
CA GLY A 160 15.57 3.51 17.05
C GLY A 160 15.19 4.82 17.74
N GLY A 161 14.48 4.75 18.88
CA GLY A 161 13.88 5.89 19.58
C GLY A 161 14.63 6.38 20.82
N GLU A 162 15.72 5.75 21.24
CA GLU A 162 16.54 6.21 22.38
C GLU A 162 17.74 7.06 21.93
N PRO A 163 17.74 8.39 22.12
CA PRO A 163 19.00 9.08 22.37
C PRO A 163 19.45 8.66 23.77
N GLY A 164 20.59 7.98 23.85
CA GLY A 164 21.16 7.46 25.10
C GLY A 164 21.08 8.50 26.23
N THR A 165 20.16 8.27 27.17
CA THR A 165 20.25 8.87 28.49
C THR A 165 21.27 8.05 29.23
N ASP A 166 22.52 8.51 29.20
CA ASP A 166 23.58 7.99 30.05
C ASP A 166 23.45 8.66 31.42
N PRO A 167 23.04 7.96 32.50
CA PRO A 167 22.90 8.55 33.81
C PRO A 167 24.01 7.99 34.71
N ASP A 168 25.28 8.18 34.36
CA ASP A 168 26.36 8.24 35.36
C ASP A 168 27.72 8.48 34.69
N GLY A 169 28.20 9.71 34.82
CA GLY A 169 29.54 10.12 34.41
C GLY A 169 30.17 11.05 35.42
N ALA A 170 30.02 10.76 36.72
CA ALA A 170 30.79 11.41 37.77
C ALA A 170 32.27 11.00 37.65
N SER A 171 33.01 11.66 36.75
CA SER A 171 34.45 11.47 36.63
C SER A 171 35.13 12.26 37.76
N GLN A 172 35.43 11.55 38.85
CA GLN A 172 36.31 12.00 39.90
C GLN A 172 37.69 12.33 39.33
N GLY A 173 38.27 13.43 39.81
CA GLY A 173 39.59 13.90 39.41
C GLY A 173 40.69 12.93 39.80
N THR A 174 41.66 12.78 38.91
CA THR A 174 43.02 12.38 39.26
C THR A 174 43.99 13.25 38.48
N SER A 175 44.74 14.07 39.21
CA SER A 175 45.87 14.83 38.67
C SER A 175 47.03 13.88 38.32
N PRO A 176 47.80 14.13 37.25
CA PRO A 176 49.02 13.38 36.97
C PRO A 176 50.17 13.82 37.89
N PRO A 177 51.13 12.93 38.22
CA PRO A 177 52.27 13.29 39.06
C PRO A 177 53.34 14.06 38.26
N ALA A 178 53.98 15.01 38.94
CA ALA A 178 55.11 15.79 38.45
C ALA A 178 56.38 14.92 38.34
N ILE A 179 57.13 15.10 37.25
CA ILE A 179 58.47 14.53 37.06
C ILE A 179 59.49 15.52 37.66
N PRO A 180 60.37 15.11 38.59
CA PRO A 180 61.48 15.95 39.04
C PRO A 180 62.68 15.82 38.09
N ALA A 181 63.47 16.89 38.06
CA ALA A 181 64.61 17.18 37.17
C ALA A 181 65.76 16.18 37.21
#